data_AF-A0A2M7A3F2-F1
#
_entry.id   AF-A0A2M7A3F2-F1
#
_cell.length_a   1.000
_cell.length_b   1.000
_cell.length_c   1.000
_cell.angle_alpha   90.00
_cell.angle_beta   90.00
_cell.angle_gamma   90.00
#
_symmetry.space_group_name_H-M   'P 1'
#
loop_
_entity.id
_entity.type
_entity.pdbx_description
1 polymer ?
#
loop_
_entity_poly.entity_id
_entity_poly.type
_entity_poly.pdbx_seq_one_letter_code
_entity_poly.pdbx_strand_id
1 'polypeptide(L)'
;MPRTLDSIWETLETLSPDDQRQLRERLEESSARRAETTGMKAFHQALLASGLVKTIKKPRAGVTDQRHLIEVNGKPLSETIIEERR
;
A
#
# COMPACT_ATOMS: atom_id res chain seq x y z
N MET A 1 -22.19 -22.86 -3.05
CA MET A 1 -23.49 -22.40 -2.51
C MET A 1 -23.31 -20.98 -2.00
N PRO A 2 -24.06 -19.98 -2.49
CA PRO A 2 -23.98 -18.62 -1.95
C PRO A 2 -24.50 -18.65 -0.51
N ARG A 3 -23.65 -18.30 0.47
CA ARG A 3 -24.09 -18.13 1.86
C ARG A 3 -24.88 -16.83 1.94
N THR A 4 -26.16 -16.92 2.27
CA THR A 4 -27.02 -15.77 2.59
C THR A 4 -26.49 -15.08 3.84
N LEU A 5 -26.60 -13.74 3.90
CA LEU A 5 -26.15 -12.92 5.02
C LEU A 5 -26.67 -13.42 6.38
N ASP A 6 -27.89 -13.95 6.41
CA ASP A 6 -28.53 -14.51 7.60
C ASP A 6 -27.75 -15.69 8.17
N SER A 7 -27.24 -16.60 7.33
CA SER A 7 -26.45 -17.75 7.79
C SER A 7 -25.10 -17.34 8.41
N ILE A 8 -24.54 -16.21 7.97
CA ILE A 8 -23.31 -15.65 8.52
C ILE A 8 -23.62 -14.98 9.87
N TRP A 9 -24.78 -14.35 9.99
CA TRP A 9 -25.24 -13.72 11.22
C TRP A 9 -25.43 -14.74 12.34
N GLU A 10 -26.15 -15.84 12.07
CA GLU A 10 -26.34 -16.94 13.04
C GLU A 10 -25.00 -17.53 13.49
N THR A 11 -24.05 -17.69 12.56
CA THR A 11 -22.71 -18.16 12.90
C THR A 11 -21.99 -17.16 13.83
N LEU A 12 -22.17 -15.86 13.62
CA LEU A 12 -21.58 -14.82 14.46
C LEU A 12 -22.12 -14.83 15.89
N GLU A 13 -23.42 -15.08 16.05
CA GLU A 13 -24.07 -15.16 17.37
C GLU A 13 -23.56 -16.34 18.20
N THR A 14 -23.13 -17.43 17.55
CA THR A 14 -22.54 -18.60 18.22
C THR A 14 -21.07 -18.42 18.65
N LEU A 15 -20.40 -17.35 18.19
CA LEU A 15 -19.00 -17.10 18.52
C LEU A 15 -18.84 -16.55 19.94
N SER A 16 -17.71 -16.89 20.57
CA SER A 16 -17.31 -16.30 21.84
C SER A 16 -17.12 -14.77 21.70
N PRO A 17 -17.34 -13.98 22.78
CA PRO A 17 -17.06 -12.54 22.76
C PRO A 17 -15.63 -12.20 22.31
N ASP A 18 -14.65 -13.05 22.63
CA ASP A 18 -13.26 -12.89 22.18
C ASP A 18 -13.10 -13.06 20.66
N ASP A 19 -13.76 -14.06 20.08
CA ASP A 19 -13.73 -14.32 18.65
C ASP A 19 -14.49 -13.25 17.86
N GLN A 20 -15.59 -12.74 18.42
CA GLN A 20 -16.32 -11.59 17.86
C GLN A 20 -15.45 -10.33 17.83
N ARG A 21 -14.67 -10.06 18.90
CA ARG A 21 -13.71 -8.95 18.94
C ARG A 21 -12.63 -9.10 17.88
N GLN A 22 -11.98 -10.26 17.81
CA GLN A 22 -10.94 -10.53 16.80
C GLN A 22 -11.47 -10.43 15.36
N LEU A 23 -12.70 -10.90 15.12
CA LEU A 23 -13.34 -10.81 13.81
C LEU A 23 -13.58 -9.35 13.43
N ARG A 24 -14.05 -8.54 14.38
CA ARG A 24 -14.27 -7.10 14.16
C ARG A 24 -12.97 -6.39 13.82
N GLU A 25 -11.90 -6.62 14.57
CA GLU A 25 -10.58 -6.02 14.30
C GLU A 25 -10.08 -6.37 12.89
N ARG A 26 -10.17 -7.65 12.51
CA ARG A 26 -9.78 -8.10 11.16
C ARG A 26 -10.63 -7.47 10.05
N LEU A 27 -11.93 -7.32 10.29
CA LEU A 27 -12.83 -6.65 9.36
C LEU A 27 -12.47 -5.17 9.21
N GLU A 28 -12.24 -4.46 10.32
CA GLU A 28 -11.84 -3.06 10.33
C GLU A 28 -10.52 -2.87 9.57
N GLU A 29 -9.48 -3.67 9.85
CA GLU A 29 -8.21 -3.63 9.11
C GLU A 29 -8.36 -3.93 7.62
N SER A 30 -9.21 -4.89 7.26
CA SER A 30 -9.46 -5.23 5.85
C SER A 30 -10.19 -4.08 5.12
N SER A 31 -11.10 -3.41 5.82
CA SER A 31 -11.87 -2.29 5.30
C SER A 31 -11.01 -1.04 5.15
N ALA A 32 -10.10 -0.77 6.09
CA ALA A 32 -9.12 0.30 6.03
C ALA A 32 -8.17 0.12 4.82
N ARG A 33 -7.62 -1.09 4.64
CA ARG A 33 -6.81 -1.44 3.47
C ARG A 33 -7.59 -1.30 2.15
N ARG A 34 -8.88 -1.64 2.16
CA ARG A 34 -9.76 -1.45 0.99
C ARG A 34 -10.08 0.02 0.73
N ALA A 35 -10.25 0.84 1.76
CA ALA A 35 -10.47 2.28 1.64
C ALA A 35 -9.24 3.00 1.07
N GLU A 36 -8.05 2.67 1.58
CA GLU A 36 -6.78 3.22 1.08
C GLU A 36 -6.53 2.85 -0.39
N THR A 37 -6.77 1.59 -0.76
CA THR A 37 -6.67 1.16 -2.16
C THR A 37 -7.74 1.79 -3.05
N THR A 38 -8.92 2.10 -2.53
CA THR A 38 -9.97 2.82 -3.26
C THR A 38 -9.60 4.29 -3.47
N GLY A 39 -9.08 4.97 -2.44
CA GLY A 39 -8.60 6.34 -2.54
C GLY A 39 -7.44 6.48 -3.53
N MET A 40 -6.48 5.55 -3.48
CA MET A 40 -5.36 5.52 -4.43
C MET A 40 -5.82 5.27 -5.87
N LYS A 41 -6.83 4.40 -6.08
CA LYS A 41 -7.44 4.21 -7.40
C LYS A 41 -8.11 5.47 -7.91
N ALA A 42 -8.88 6.17 -7.06
CA ALA A 42 -9.54 7.42 -7.44
C ALA A 42 -8.51 8.50 -7.81
N PHE A 43 -7.43 8.63 -7.04
CA PHE A 43 -6.33 9.54 -7.34
C PHE A 43 -5.65 9.21 -8.67
N HIS A 44 -5.31 7.94 -8.92
CA HIS A 44 -4.73 7.49 -10.18
C HIS A 44 -5.64 7.76 -11.38
N GLN A 45 -6.95 7.58 -11.22
CA GLN A 45 -7.92 7.90 -12.26
C GLN A 45 -7.98 9.41 -12.53
N ALA A 46 -7.89 10.25 -11.50
CA ALA A 46 -7.82 11.70 -11.67
C ALA A 46 -6.56 12.14 -12.43
N LEU A 47 -5.40 11.50 -12.20
CA LEU A 47 -4.17 11.78 -12.94
C LEU A 47 -4.25 11.42 -14.42
N LEU A 48 -4.94 10.31 -14.74
CA LEU A 48 -5.20 9.92 -16.13
C LEU A 48 -6.16 10.90 -16.80
N ALA A 49 -7.24 11.26 -16.10
CA ALA A 49 -8.27 12.15 -16.62
C ALA A 49 -7.75 13.57 -16.87
N SER A 50 -6.82 14.06 -16.04
CA SER A 50 -6.17 15.36 -16.24
C SER A 50 -5.12 15.37 -17.35
N GLY A 51 -4.79 14.21 -17.92
CA GLY A 51 -3.74 14.07 -18.93
C GLY A 51 -2.32 14.22 -18.37
N LEU A 52 -2.16 14.33 -17.05
CA LEU A 52 -0.85 14.45 -16.40
C LEU A 52 -0.01 13.18 -16.60
N VAL A 53 -0.67 12.02 -16.67
CA VAL A 53 -0.04 10.72 -16.96
C VAL A 53 -0.81 9.99 -18.05
N LYS A 54 -0.08 9.27 -18.92
CA LYS A 54 -0.68 8.46 -20.00
C LYS A 54 -1.13 7.07 -19.53
N THR A 55 -0.44 6.50 -18.54
CA THR A 55 -0.71 5.14 -18.04
C THR A 55 -0.19 4.98 -16.62
N ILE A 56 -0.97 4.31 -15.76
CA ILE A 56 -0.55 3.95 -14.40
C ILE A 56 0.13 2.57 -14.46
N LYS A 57 1.45 2.54 -14.21
CA LYS A 57 2.22 1.29 -14.23
C LYS A 57 1.92 0.49 -12.96
N LYS A 58 1.68 -0.82 -13.12
CA LYS A 58 1.61 -1.72 -11.96
C LYS A 58 3.01 -1.84 -11.34
N PRO A 59 3.14 -1.77 -10.01
CA PRO A 59 4.40 -2.11 -9.36
C PRO A 59 4.74 -3.55 -9.73
N ARG A 60 5.97 -3.78 -10.23
CA ARG A 60 6.44 -5.13 -10.49
C ARG A 60 6.61 -5.83 -9.15
N ALA A 61 5.72 -6.76 -8.83
CA ALA A 61 5.89 -7.65 -7.69
C ALA A 61 7.18 -8.45 -7.91
N GLY A 62 8.09 -8.43 -6.92
CA GLY A 62 9.37 -9.14 -6.98
C GLY A 62 10.58 -8.30 -7.41
N VAL A 63 10.40 -7.02 -7.77
CA VAL A 63 11.53 -6.10 -7.97
C VAL A 63 11.86 -5.40 -6.65
N THR A 64 12.16 -6.22 -5.64
CA THR A 64 13.34 -5.92 -4.82
C THR A 64 14.52 -6.29 -5.72
N ASP A 65 14.68 -5.57 -6.85
CA ASP A 65 15.89 -5.71 -7.63
C ASP A 65 17.00 -5.48 -6.64
N GLN A 66 17.98 -6.37 -6.66
CA GLN A 66 19.18 -6.30 -5.87
C GLN A 66 19.79 -4.93 -6.15
N ARG A 67 19.41 -3.91 -5.37
CA ARG A 67 19.98 -2.58 -5.46
C ARG A 67 21.36 -2.73 -4.85
N HIS A 68 22.31 -3.07 -5.71
CA HIS A 68 23.70 -3.15 -5.33
C HIS A 68 24.14 -1.74 -4.95
N LEU A 69 24.78 -1.62 -3.79
CA LEU A 69 25.45 -0.39 -3.39
C LEU A 69 26.45 -0.04 -4.50
N ILE A 70 26.32 1.14 -5.09
CA ILE A 70 27.31 1.63 -6.04
C ILE A 70 28.46 2.19 -5.21
N GLU A 71 29.60 1.49 -5.24
CA GLU A 71 30.84 1.97 -4.66
C GLU A 71 31.27 3.25 -5.39
N VAL A 72 31.26 4.37 -4.67
CA VAL A 72 31.69 5.67 -5.18
C VAL A 72 33.15 5.90 -4.79
N ASN A 73 34.02 6.03 -5.80
CA ASN A 73 35.41 6.43 -5.60
C ASN A 73 35.54 7.95 -5.69
N GLY A 74 36.09 8.57 -4.66
CA GLY A 74 36.35 10.01 -4.61
C GLY A 74 35.84 10.66 -3.32
N LYS A 75 36.11 11.96 -3.18
CA LYS A 75 35.56 12.74 -2.07
C LYS A 75 34.04 12.82 -2.18
N PRO A 76 33.31 12.78 -1.06
CA PRO A 76 31.87 12.96 -1.10
C PRO A 76 31.54 14.34 -1.66
N LEU A 77 30.47 14.41 -2.47
CA LEU A 77 30.03 15.66 -3.09
C LEU A 77 29.88 16.81 -2.07
N SER A 78 29.47 16.49 -0.84
CA SER A 78 29.38 17.43 0.27
C SER A 78 30.72 18.11 0.58
N GLU A 79 31.83 17.38 0.51
CA GLU A 79 33.17 17.90 0.74
C GLU A 79 33.63 18.77 -0.44
N THR A 80 33.39 18.34 -1.67
CA THR A 80 33.71 19.12 -2.88
C THR A 80 32.96 20.46 -2.93
N ILE A 81 31.67 20.47 -2.58
CA ILE A 81 30.86 21.70 -2.57
C ILE A 81 31.39 22.70 -1.52
N ILE A 82 31.91 22.22 -0.40
CA ILE A 82 32.47 23.08 0.66
C ILE A 82 33.81 23.69 0.22
N GLU A 83 34.66 22.92 -0.48
CA GLU A 83 35.95 23.39 -0.99
C GLU A 83 35.80 24.46 -2.10
N GLU A 84 34.90 24.28 -3.06
CA GLU A 84 34.74 25.21 -4.20
C GLU A 84 34.05 26.55 -3.86
N ARG A 85 33.37 26.63 -2.71
CA ARG A 85 32.67 27.85 -2.27
C ARG A 85 33.47 28.68 -1.26
N ARG A 86 34.72 28.31 -0.99
CA ARG A 86 35.64 29.08 -0.15
C ARG A 86 36.51 30.03 -0.95
#